data_AF-A0A6J8AMF3-F1
#
_entry.id   AF-A0A6J8AMF3-F1
#
_cell.length_a   1.000
_cell.length_b   1.000
_cell.length_c   1.000
_cell.angle_alpha   90.00
_cell.angle_beta   90.00
_cell.angle_gamma   90.00
#
_symmetry.space_group_name_H-M   'P 1'
#
loop_
_entity.id
_entity.type
_entity.pdbx_description
1 polymer ?
#
loop_
_entity_poly.entity_id
_entity_poly.type
_entity_poly.pdbx_seq_one_letter_code
_entity_poly.pdbx_strand_id
1 'polypeptide(L)'
;MWDSGVFDCETATGLINIVFFYNCKLFGFRALDEHKELDASQHRISVDTNGNKLLHYTGRLCKNVQGGLNNRNIDVKRITQKSDPSNPRCLVKISEKYLSLIPREGRFYRKPLPHKASNDSIRFSVQPIGINTLSSKMKELFKAARISMTDRNISNHSGKVTCCTTLFNASFTDSTVKSRSGHRSSALDTNKRPLKALQANVSKALQPPSVNKYIKKEHDLSVPNNNRNESENKENDDNTMTINVPNCINKVVIIKNGKRYCLEI
;
A
#
# COMPACT_ATOMS: atom_id res chain seq x y z
N MET A 1 -5.90 -13.98 10.30
CA MET A 1 -7.37 -13.86 10.07
C MET A 1 -7.93 -15.11 9.44
N TRP A 2 -7.50 -15.47 8.22
CA TRP A 2 -7.85 -16.76 7.61
C TRP A 2 -7.27 -17.94 8.40
N ASP A 3 -5.96 -17.94 8.63
CA ASP A 3 -5.29 -19.06 9.30
C ASP A 3 -5.67 -19.20 10.79
N SER A 4 -6.29 -18.16 11.36
CA SER A 4 -6.78 -18.17 12.74
C SER A 4 -8.24 -18.65 12.85
N GLY A 5 -8.89 -19.03 11.74
CA GLY A 5 -10.30 -19.45 11.71
C GLY A 5 -11.33 -18.34 11.95
N VAL A 6 -10.89 -17.09 12.12
CA VAL A 6 -11.79 -15.93 12.31
C VAL A 6 -12.52 -15.58 11.02
N PHE A 7 -11.85 -15.82 9.89
CA PHE A 7 -12.45 -15.77 8.56
C PHE A 7 -12.74 -17.20 8.12
N ASP A 8 -14.02 -17.46 7.90
CA ASP A 8 -14.53 -18.75 7.50
C ASP A 8 -15.79 -18.53 6.65
N CYS A 9 -15.82 -19.18 5.49
CA CYS A 9 -16.94 -19.06 4.56
C CYS A 9 -18.13 -19.93 4.95
N GLU A 10 -17.93 -20.90 5.85
CA GLU A 10 -18.93 -21.91 6.20
C GLU A 10 -19.70 -21.61 7.49
N THR A 11 -19.31 -20.56 8.21
CA THR A 11 -20.03 -20.08 9.40
C THR A 11 -20.59 -18.67 9.20
N ALA A 12 -21.76 -18.38 9.78
CA ALA A 12 -22.37 -17.05 9.71
C ALA A 12 -21.46 -15.97 10.31
N THR A 13 -20.80 -16.29 11.43
CA THR A 13 -19.85 -15.41 12.11
C THR A 13 -18.58 -15.19 11.27
N GLY A 14 -18.01 -16.26 10.69
CA GLY A 14 -16.86 -16.12 9.80
C GLY A 14 -17.17 -15.27 8.58
N LEU A 15 -18.35 -15.49 7.97
CA LEU A 15 -18.75 -14.81 6.74
C LEU A 15 -18.95 -13.30 6.97
N ILE A 16 -19.64 -12.91 8.04
CA ILE A 16 -19.81 -11.48 8.39
C ILE A 16 -18.49 -10.82 8.76
N ASN A 17 -17.57 -11.55 9.41
CA ASN A 17 -16.24 -11.07 9.74
C ASN A 17 -15.42 -10.74 8.49
N ILE A 18 -15.45 -11.64 7.49
CA ILE A 18 -14.80 -11.43 6.20
C ILE A 18 -15.37 -10.19 5.53
N VAL A 19 -16.69 -10.14 5.35
CA VAL A 19 -17.33 -9.05 4.61
C VAL A 19 -17.11 -7.70 5.31
N PHE A 20 -17.22 -7.64 6.64
CA PHE A 20 -16.91 -6.42 7.38
C PHE A 20 -15.49 -5.93 7.14
N PHE A 21 -14.49 -6.81 7.31
CA PHE A 21 -13.08 -6.44 7.15
C PHE A 21 -12.77 -5.99 5.72
N TYR A 22 -13.26 -6.73 4.73
CA TYR A 22 -13.01 -6.39 3.33
C TYR A 22 -13.84 -5.22 2.83
N ASN A 23 -14.96 -4.86 3.46
CA ASN A 23 -15.62 -3.59 3.20
C ASN A 23 -14.73 -2.40 3.63
N CYS A 24 -14.05 -2.49 4.77
CA CYS A 24 -13.04 -1.50 5.16
C CYS A 24 -11.87 -1.47 4.16
N LYS A 25 -11.39 -2.63 3.69
CA LYS A 25 -10.20 -2.74 2.82
C LYS A 25 -10.47 -2.44 1.34
N LEU A 26 -11.59 -2.88 0.76
CA LEU A 26 -11.90 -2.73 -0.67
C LEU A 26 -12.55 -1.39 -0.97
N PHE A 27 -13.53 -1.02 -0.14
CA PHE A 27 -14.34 0.18 -0.33
C PHE A 27 -13.86 1.34 0.54
N GLY A 28 -12.85 1.13 1.39
CA GLY A 28 -12.18 2.20 2.12
C GLY A 28 -13.08 2.91 3.12
N PHE A 29 -14.04 2.21 3.73
CA PHE A 29 -14.89 2.79 4.76
C PHE A 29 -14.04 3.25 5.96
N ARG A 30 -14.24 4.51 6.37
CA ARG A 30 -13.45 5.26 7.35
C ARG A 30 -13.93 5.04 8.77
N ALA A 31 -15.24 4.98 8.98
CA ALA A 31 -15.85 5.24 10.27
C ALA A 31 -17.12 4.43 10.49
N LEU A 32 -17.52 4.32 11.76
CA LEU A 32 -18.78 3.70 12.15
C LEU A 32 -19.97 4.26 11.36
N ASP A 33 -19.96 5.55 11.01
CA ASP A 33 -21.06 6.18 10.26
C ASP A 33 -21.26 5.57 8.87
N GLU A 34 -20.19 5.26 8.14
CA GLU A 34 -20.31 4.62 6.83
C GLU A 34 -20.77 3.16 6.97
N HIS A 35 -20.36 2.47 8.04
CA HIS A 35 -20.78 1.10 8.30
C HIS A 35 -22.22 1.00 8.79
N LYS A 36 -22.65 1.90 9.69
CA LYS A 36 -24.01 1.89 10.27
C LYS A 36 -25.05 2.26 9.23
N GLU A 37 -24.69 3.12 8.27
CA GLU A 37 -25.55 3.57 7.18
C GLU A 37 -25.50 2.69 5.93
N LEU A 38 -24.60 1.70 5.90
CA LEU A 38 -24.44 0.82 4.77
C LEU A 38 -25.72 0.02 4.52
N ASP A 39 -26.21 0.09 3.29
CA ASP A 39 -27.40 -0.63 2.84
C ASP A 39 -27.03 -1.78 1.89
N ALA A 40 -27.77 -2.88 1.94
CA ALA A 40 -27.60 -4.02 1.05
C ALA A 40 -27.78 -3.63 -0.42
N SER A 41 -28.69 -2.69 -0.73
CA SER A 41 -28.97 -2.21 -2.09
C SER A 41 -27.80 -1.47 -2.75
N GLN A 42 -26.83 -1.01 -1.96
CA GLN A 42 -25.62 -0.35 -2.45
C GLN A 42 -24.65 -1.32 -3.11
N HIS A 43 -24.86 -2.63 -2.94
CA HIS A 43 -24.05 -3.67 -3.54
C HIS A 43 -24.83 -4.40 -4.62
N ARG A 44 -24.22 -4.56 -5.80
CA ARG A 44 -24.81 -5.31 -6.91
C ARG A 44 -23.81 -6.27 -7.49
N ILE A 45 -24.29 -7.45 -7.88
CA ILE A 45 -23.52 -8.41 -8.66
C ILE A 45 -23.98 -8.29 -10.11
N SER A 46 -23.03 -8.22 -11.03
CA SER A 46 -23.28 -8.32 -12.47
C SER A 46 -22.29 -9.31 -13.10
N VAL A 47 -22.42 -9.54 -14.40
CA VAL A 47 -21.52 -10.39 -15.18
C VAL A 47 -20.99 -9.57 -16.35
N ASP A 48 -19.67 -9.62 -16.58
CA ASP A 48 -19.03 -8.95 -17.72
C ASP A 48 -19.23 -9.74 -19.03
N THR A 49 -18.83 -9.16 -20.16
CA THR A 49 -18.93 -9.78 -21.48
C THR A 49 -18.17 -11.11 -21.60
N ASN A 50 -17.21 -11.35 -20.71
CA ASN A 50 -16.40 -12.56 -20.66
C ASN A 50 -16.91 -13.57 -19.62
N GLY A 51 -18.12 -13.37 -19.08
CA GLY A 51 -18.73 -14.27 -18.09
C GLY A 51 -18.18 -14.11 -16.67
N ASN A 52 -17.33 -13.13 -16.39
CA ASN A 52 -16.78 -12.93 -15.04
C ASN A 52 -17.74 -12.12 -14.19
N LYS A 53 -17.98 -12.58 -12.96
CA LYS A 53 -18.79 -11.82 -11.99
C LYS A 53 -18.06 -10.55 -11.56
N LEU A 54 -18.83 -9.47 -11.41
CA LEU A 54 -18.37 -8.17 -10.91
C LEU A 54 -19.18 -7.80 -9.66
N LEU A 55 -18.49 -7.33 -8.62
CA LEU A 55 -19.11 -6.72 -7.44
C LEU A 55 -19.04 -5.20 -7.58
N HIS A 56 -20.20 -4.56 -7.64
CA HIS A 56 -20.33 -3.12 -7.66
C HIS A 56 -20.71 -2.61 -6.27
N TYR A 57 -20.11 -1.49 -5.88
CA TYR A 57 -20.49 -0.69 -4.74
C TYR A 57 -20.79 0.74 -5.19
N THR A 58 -21.94 1.25 -4.80
CA THR A 58 -22.33 2.66 -5.00
C THR A 58 -22.56 3.30 -3.64
N GLY A 59 -21.74 4.29 -3.31
CA GLY A 59 -21.88 5.09 -2.10
C GLY A 59 -23.18 5.89 -2.08
N ARG A 60 -23.55 6.39 -0.89
CA ARG A 60 -24.56 7.46 -0.77
C ARG A 60 -23.83 8.80 -0.68
N LEU A 61 -24.52 9.88 -1.00
CA LEU A 61 -24.00 11.24 -0.81
C LEU A 61 -23.71 11.43 0.70
N CYS A 62 -22.44 11.60 1.06
CA CYS A 62 -22.06 11.80 2.46
C CYS A 62 -22.45 13.20 2.94
N LYS A 63 -22.90 13.32 4.19
CA LYS A 63 -23.35 14.57 4.83
C LYS A 63 -22.26 15.65 5.00
N ASN A 64 -20.99 15.35 4.73
CA ASN A 64 -19.89 16.33 4.81
C ASN A 64 -19.72 17.17 3.54
N VAL A 65 -20.72 17.19 2.65
CA VAL A 65 -20.82 18.24 1.64
C VAL A 65 -21.39 19.48 2.34
N GLN A 66 -20.54 20.24 3.03
CA GLN A 66 -20.88 21.64 3.30
C GLN A 66 -21.09 22.30 1.94
N GLY A 67 -22.36 22.50 1.60
CA GLY A 67 -22.82 23.08 0.36
C GLY A 67 -22.50 24.56 0.32
N GLY A 68 -21.24 24.89 0.00
CA GLY A 68 -20.93 26.18 -0.61
C GLY A 68 -21.25 26.12 -2.12
N LEU A 69 -21.57 27.27 -2.71
CA LEU A 69 -21.92 27.41 -4.14
C LEU A 69 -20.90 26.76 -5.13
N ASN A 70 -19.69 26.43 -4.67
CA ASN A 70 -18.61 25.85 -5.48
C ASN A 70 -18.61 24.31 -5.59
N ASN A 71 -19.48 23.58 -4.89
CA ASN A 71 -19.49 22.10 -4.87
C ASN A 71 -20.59 21.46 -5.76
N ARG A 72 -20.80 22.00 -6.98
CA ARG A 72 -21.85 21.52 -7.91
C ARG A 72 -21.63 20.11 -8.50
N ASN A 73 -20.44 19.52 -8.39
CA ASN A 73 -20.16 18.16 -8.84
C ASN A 73 -19.91 17.23 -7.64
N ILE A 74 -21.00 16.75 -7.01
CA ILE A 74 -20.88 15.76 -5.94
C ILE A 74 -20.74 14.37 -6.59
N ASP A 75 -19.49 13.94 -6.80
CA ASP A 75 -19.24 12.60 -7.32
C ASP A 75 -19.53 11.53 -6.24
N VAL A 76 -20.42 10.60 -6.59
CA VAL A 76 -20.80 9.47 -5.76
C VAL A 76 -19.76 8.38 -5.95
N LYS A 77 -19.18 7.92 -4.83
CA LYS A 77 -18.17 6.86 -4.86
C LYS A 77 -18.72 5.59 -5.51
N ARG A 78 -18.15 5.21 -6.65
CA ARG A 78 -18.46 3.95 -7.36
C ARG A 78 -17.22 3.09 -7.44
N ILE A 79 -17.33 1.85 -6.99
CA ILE A 79 -16.24 0.87 -7.05
C ILE A 79 -16.74 -0.40 -7.72
N THR A 80 -15.96 -0.90 -8.66
CA THR A 80 -16.15 -2.24 -9.23
C THR A 80 -14.97 -3.13 -8.83
N GLN A 81 -15.27 -4.34 -8.39
CA GLN A 81 -14.30 -5.39 -8.10
C GLN A 81 -14.58 -6.58 -9.01
N LYS A 82 -13.59 -6.98 -9.81
CA LYS A 82 -13.68 -8.16 -10.66
C LYS A 82 -13.43 -9.43 -9.86
N SER A 83 -14.17 -10.48 -10.19
CA SER A 83 -13.94 -11.82 -9.63
C SER A 83 -12.64 -12.42 -10.15
N ASP A 84 -12.07 -13.28 -9.33
CA ASP A 84 -10.93 -14.12 -9.67
C ASP A 84 -11.39 -15.55 -9.46
N PRO A 85 -11.76 -16.27 -10.54
CA PRO A 85 -12.27 -17.63 -10.43
C PRO A 85 -11.29 -18.61 -9.80
N SER A 86 -9.98 -18.39 -10.00
CA SER A 86 -8.90 -19.25 -9.51
C SER A 86 -8.67 -19.11 -8.00
N ASN A 87 -9.10 -18.01 -7.41
CA ASN A 87 -8.88 -17.72 -6.00
C ASN A 87 -10.04 -18.27 -5.15
N PRO A 88 -9.80 -19.26 -4.27
CA PRO A 88 -10.85 -19.79 -3.38
C PRO A 88 -11.35 -18.75 -2.38
N ARG A 89 -10.57 -17.69 -2.11
CA ARG A 89 -10.93 -16.55 -1.25
C ARG A 89 -11.44 -15.36 -2.05
N CYS A 90 -11.98 -15.60 -3.25
CA CYS A 90 -12.50 -14.54 -4.11
C CYS A 90 -13.61 -13.74 -3.41
N LEU A 91 -13.35 -12.45 -3.20
CA LEU A 91 -14.27 -11.57 -2.47
C LEU A 91 -15.59 -11.35 -3.19
N VAL A 92 -15.62 -11.40 -4.52
CA VAL A 92 -16.88 -11.32 -5.27
C VAL A 92 -17.77 -12.51 -4.95
N LYS A 93 -17.23 -13.74 -4.93
CA LYS A 93 -17.96 -14.96 -4.56
C LYS A 93 -18.43 -14.90 -3.10
N ILE A 94 -17.57 -14.43 -2.19
CA ILE A 94 -17.89 -14.30 -0.76
C ILE A 94 -19.00 -13.26 -0.54
N SER A 95 -18.90 -12.09 -1.16
CA SER A 95 -19.92 -11.04 -1.06
C SER A 95 -21.24 -11.48 -1.69
N GLU A 96 -21.21 -12.21 -2.81
CA GLU A 96 -22.39 -12.80 -3.42
C GLU A 96 -23.07 -13.81 -2.48
N LYS A 97 -22.30 -14.74 -1.88
CA LYS A 97 -22.80 -15.68 -0.86
C LYS A 97 -23.48 -14.91 0.27
N TYR A 98 -22.82 -13.92 0.85
CA TYR A 98 -23.40 -13.11 1.94
C TYR A 98 -24.69 -12.38 1.52
N LEU A 99 -24.68 -11.70 0.37
CA LEU A 99 -25.84 -10.95 -0.13
C LEU A 99 -27.04 -11.85 -0.46
N SER A 100 -26.82 -13.13 -0.76
CA SER A 100 -27.90 -14.12 -0.95
C SER A 100 -28.57 -14.55 0.36
N LEU A 101 -27.90 -14.34 1.50
CA LEU A 101 -28.36 -14.78 2.82
C LEU A 101 -29.00 -13.66 3.65
N ILE A 102 -29.08 -12.45 3.12
CA ILE A 102 -29.67 -11.28 3.78
C ILE A 102 -30.72 -10.62 2.88
N PRO A 103 -31.67 -9.83 3.44
CA PRO A 103 -32.56 -9.02 2.64
C PRO A 103 -31.79 -8.07 1.71
N ARG A 104 -32.28 -7.91 0.47
CA ARG A 104 -31.66 -7.04 -0.54
C ARG A 104 -31.76 -5.55 -0.22
N GLU A 105 -32.65 -5.18 0.68
CA GLU A 105 -32.85 -3.81 1.14
C GLU A 105 -32.67 -3.68 2.66
N GLY A 106 -32.26 -2.49 3.09
CA GLY A 106 -32.01 -2.17 4.49
C GLY A 106 -30.58 -2.43 4.91
N ARG A 107 -30.33 -2.32 6.22
CA ARG A 107 -29.00 -2.40 6.83
C ARG A 107 -28.20 -3.61 6.35
N PHE A 108 -26.98 -3.36 5.90
CA PHE A 108 -26.11 -4.36 5.28
C PHE A 108 -25.65 -5.43 6.28
N TYR A 109 -25.24 -5.03 7.49
CA TYR A 109 -24.70 -5.96 8.50
C TYR A 109 -25.82 -6.57 9.33
N ARG A 110 -26.05 -7.88 9.16
CA ARG A 110 -27.09 -8.64 9.87
C ARG A 110 -26.49 -9.53 10.95
N LYS A 111 -27.23 -9.76 12.04
CA LYS A 111 -26.75 -10.61 13.14
C LYS A 111 -26.64 -12.07 12.65
N PRO A 112 -25.50 -12.75 12.84
CA PRO A 112 -25.38 -14.17 12.56
C PRO A 112 -26.28 -14.96 13.51
N LEU A 113 -26.93 -16.02 13.02
CA LEU A 113 -27.70 -16.95 13.83
C LEU A 113 -26.89 -18.24 14.06
N PRO A 114 -27.00 -18.87 15.25
CA PRO A 114 -26.34 -20.14 15.50
C PRO A 114 -26.94 -21.24 14.62
N HIS A 115 -26.12 -22.24 14.31
CA HIS A 115 -26.62 -23.50 13.74
C HIS A 115 -27.53 -24.16 14.78
N LYS A 116 -28.73 -24.57 14.36
CA LYS A 116 -29.63 -25.35 15.22
C LYS A 116 -29.30 -26.85 15.18
N ALA A 117 -28.67 -27.30 14.09
CA ALA A 117 -28.23 -28.68 13.86
C ALA A 117 -26.93 -28.70 13.04
N SER A 118 -26.22 -29.83 13.04
CA SER A 118 -24.94 -30.02 12.32
C SER A 118 -25.02 -29.81 10.81
N ASN A 119 -26.18 -30.01 10.19
CA ASN A 119 -26.42 -29.81 8.75
C ASN A 119 -27.15 -28.49 8.42
N ASP A 120 -27.28 -27.59 9.38
CA ASP A 120 -28.05 -26.36 9.20
C ASP A 120 -27.28 -25.37 8.30
N SER A 121 -27.98 -24.77 7.35
CA SER A 121 -27.42 -23.74 6.47
C SER A 121 -27.03 -22.47 7.24
N ILE A 122 -26.10 -21.70 6.70
CA ILE A 122 -25.74 -20.37 7.24
C ILE A 122 -26.98 -19.47 7.21
N ARG A 123 -27.29 -18.82 8.33
CA ARG A 123 -28.43 -17.90 8.42
C ARG A 123 -28.08 -16.61 9.15
N PHE A 124 -28.77 -15.55 8.74
CA PHE A 124 -28.71 -14.24 9.37
C PHE A 124 -30.10 -13.81 9.82
N SER A 125 -30.16 -13.08 10.93
CA SER A 125 -31.38 -12.44 11.40
C SER A 125 -31.74 -11.25 10.51
N VAL A 126 -33.04 -10.92 10.43
CA VAL A 126 -33.48 -9.63 9.90
C VAL A 126 -32.95 -8.48 10.75
N GLN A 127 -32.65 -8.69 12.04
CA GLN A 127 -32.11 -7.64 12.88
C GLN A 127 -30.67 -7.25 12.47
N PRO A 128 -30.37 -5.95 12.34
CA PRO A 128 -29.02 -5.49 12.08
C PRO A 128 -28.09 -5.69 13.29
N ILE A 129 -26.79 -5.73 13.02
CA ILE A 129 -25.77 -5.66 14.08
C ILE A 129 -25.82 -4.28 14.74
N GLY A 130 -25.75 -4.26 16.07
CA GLY A 130 -25.77 -3.02 16.85
C GLY A 130 -24.55 -2.13 16.59
N ILE A 131 -24.73 -0.82 16.72
CA ILE A 131 -23.67 0.17 16.45
C ILE A 131 -22.44 -0.03 17.33
N ASN A 132 -22.62 -0.45 18.58
CA ASN A 132 -21.51 -0.68 19.51
C ASN A 132 -20.64 -1.85 19.04
N THR A 133 -21.28 -2.95 18.63
CA THR A 133 -20.59 -4.11 18.03
C THR A 133 -19.88 -3.72 16.73
N LEU A 134 -20.51 -2.92 15.86
CA LEU A 134 -19.84 -2.43 14.65
C LEU A 134 -18.64 -1.53 14.96
N SER A 135 -18.71 -0.73 16.02
CA SER A 135 -17.64 0.16 16.47
C SER A 135 -16.41 -0.62 16.97
N SER A 136 -16.64 -1.68 17.76
CA SER A 136 -15.60 -2.55 18.30
C SER A 136 -15.14 -3.65 17.34
N LYS A 137 -15.86 -3.88 16.24
CA LYS A 137 -15.70 -5.07 15.37
C LYS A 137 -14.27 -5.31 14.91
N MET A 138 -13.55 -4.29 14.44
CA MET A 138 -12.15 -4.49 14.00
C MET A 138 -11.24 -4.95 15.15
N LYS A 139 -11.42 -4.42 16.36
CA LYS A 139 -10.65 -4.84 17.54
C LYS A 139 -11.01 -6.26 17.95
N GLU A 140 -12.29 -6.62 17.91
CA GLU A 140 -12.76 -7.98 18.19
C GLU A 140 -12.17 -8.99 17.21
N LEU A 141 -12.10 -8.65 15.92
CA LEU A 141 -11.50 -9.51 14.90
C LEU A 141 -10.03 -9.81 15.21
N PHE A 142 -9.24 -8.79 15.57
CA PHE A 142 -7.82 -8.96 15.92
C PHE A 142 -7.65 -9.76 17.21
N LYS A 143 -8.49 -9.49 18.23
CA LYS A 143 -8.51 -10.26 19.49
C LYS A 143 -8.83 -11.74 19.24
N ALA A 144 -9.87 -12.02 18.47
CA ALA A 144 -10.27 -13.39 18.11
C ALA A 144 -9.17 -14.11 17.32
N ALA A 145 -8.42 -13.38 16.49
CA ALA A 145 -7.31 -13.93 15.72
C ALA A 145 -6.01 -14.09 16.53
N ARG A 146 -6.01 -13.73 17.84
CA ARG A 146 -4.83 -13.71 18.72
C ARG A 146 -3.68 -12.87 18.15
N ILE A 147 -4.00 -11.82 17.42
CA ILE A 147 -3.02 -10.89 16.86
C ILE A 147 -2.76 -9.78 17.89
N SER A 148 -1.50 -9.61 18.29
CA SER A 148 -1.12 -8.54 19.22
C SER A 148 -1.48 -7.15 18.68
N MET A 149 -2.06 -6.34 19.58
CA MET A 149 -2.44 -4.94 19.34
C MET A 149 -1.65 -3.97 20.23
N THR A 150 -0.71 -4.45 21.05
CA THR A 150 -0.02 -3.66 22.09
C THR A 150 0.63 -2.39 21.52
N ASP A 151 1.25 -2.49 20.34
CA ASP A 151 1.93 -1.36 19.69
C ASP A 151 1.13 -0.77 18.50
N ARG A 152 -0.17 -1.09 18.40
CA ARG A 152 -0.99 -0.70 17.25
C ARG A 152 -2.35 -0.18 17.66
N ASN A 153 -2.64 1.06 17.29
CA ASN A 153 -3.99 1.61 17.37
C ASN A 153 -4.89 1.02 16.26
N ILE A 154 -5.44 -0.17 16.52
CA ILE A 154 -6.36 -0.86 15.62
C ILE A 154 -7.77 -0.26 15.76
N SER A 155 -8.32 0.23 14.66
CA SER A 155 -9.68 0.75 14.55
C SER A 155 -10.28 0.39 13.19
N ASN A 156 -11.57 0.64 12.99
CA ASN A 156 -12.21 0.41 11.68
C ASN A 156 -11.48 1.17 10.55
N HIS A 157 -10.88 2.33 10.86
CA HIS A 157 -10.07 3.11 9.93
C HIS A 157 -8.82 2.35 9.43
N SER A 158 -8.28 1.41 10.21
CA SER A 158 -7.09 0.63 9.86
C SER A 158 -7.27 -0.16 8.54
N GLY A 159 -8.50 -0.56 8.20
CA GLY A 159 -8.77 -1.23 6.92
C GLY A 159 -8.53 -0.34 5.70
N LYS A 160 -8.90 0.94 5.80
CA LYS A 160 -8.65 1.94 4.75
C LYS A 160 -7.17 2.30 4.63
N VAL A 161 -6.46 2.43 5.76
CA VAL A 161 -5.00 2.61 5.76
C VAL A 161 -4.35 1.45 5.01
N THR A 162 -4.76 0.21 5.33
CA THR A 162 -4.27 -1.00 4.68
C THR A 162 -4.56 -1.01 3.18
N CYS A 163 -5.74 -0.53 2.75
CA CYS A 163 -6.09 -0.35 1.33
C CYS A 163 -5.05 0.53 0.62
N CYS A 164 -4.82 1.73 1.15
CA CYS A 164 -3.91 2.71 0.54
C CYS A 164 -2.48 2.15 0.49
N THR A 165 -1.96 1.63 1.61
CA THR A 165 -0.62 1.03 1.67
C THR A 165 -0.47 -0.15 0.71
N THR A 166 -1.48 -1.02 0.58
CA THR A 166 -1.43 -2.15 -0.38
C THR A 166 -1.30 -1.65 -1.81
N LEU A 167 -2.06 -0.62 -2.19
CA LEU A 167 -2.01 -0.07 -3.54
C LEU A 167 -0.70 0.67 -3.83
N PHE A 168 -0.19 1.45 -2.88
CA PHE A 168 1.11 2.10 -3.03
C PHE A 168 2.23 1.07 -3.17
N ASN A 169 2.19 -0.02 -2.40
CA ASN A 169 3.17 -1.10 -2.50
C ASN A 169 3.10 -1.84 -3.84
N ALA A 170 1.94 -1.86 -4.49
CA ALA A 170 1.77 -2.37 -5.85
C ALA A 170 2.07 -1.31 -6.93
N SER A 171 2.71 -0.20 -6.55
CA SER A 171 3.14 0.88 -7.45
C SER A 171 2.00 1.56 -8.22
N PHE A 172 0.77 1.54 -7.70
CA PHE A 172 -0.31 2.33 -8.27
C PHE A 172 -0.13 3.82 -8.01
N THR A 173 -0.58 4.65 -8.96
CA THR A 173 -0.48 6.12 -8.86
C THR A 173 -1.34 6.68 -7.73
N ASP A 174 -0.94 7.84 -7.21
CA ASP A 174 -1.72 8.60 -6.23
C ASP A 174 -3.17 8.83 -6.68
N SER A 175 -3.41 9.10 -7.96
CA SER A 175 -4.76 9.30 -8.52
C SER A 175 -5.62 8.04 -8.38
N THR A 176 -5.08 6.87 -8.73
CA THR A 176 -5.74 5.57 -8.58
C THR A 176 -6.05 5.28 -7.11
N VAL A 177 -5.09 5.55 -6.21
CA VAL A 177 -5.29 5.34 -4.77
C VAL A 177 -6.31 6.32 -4.20
N LYS A 178 -6.32 7.60 -4.61
CA LYS A 178 -7.33 8.60 -4.24
C LYS A 178 -8.72 8.15 -4.62
N SER A 179 -8.91 7.76 -5.88
CA SER A 179 -10.19 7.27 -6.40
C SER A 179 -10.67 6.05 -5.61
N ARG A 180 -9.81 5.03 -5.44
CA ARG A 180 -10.18 3.79 -4.73
C ARG A 180 -10.48 4.01 -3.25
N SER A 181 -9.63 4.76 -2.56
CA SER A 181 -9.80 5.03 -1.13
C SER A 181 -10.84 6.13 -0.86
N GLY A 182 -11.20 6.97 -1.84
CA GLY A 182 -12.11 8.11 -1.68
C GLY A 182 -11.50 9.25 -0.86
N HIS A 183 -10.21 9.50 -0.99
CA HIS A 183 -9.55 10.69 -0.43
C HIS A 183 -9.65 11.87 -1.40
N ARG A 184 -10.01 13.05 -0.89
CA ARG A 184 -10.10 14.30 -1.67
C ARG A 184 -8.90 15.25 -1.46
N SER A 185 -8.06 15.00 -0.46
CA SER A 185 -6.93 15.86 -0.06
C SER A 185 -5.60 15.08 0.08
N SER A 186 -4.53 15.78 0.47
CA SER A 186 -3.17 15.25 0.77
C SER A 186 -3.10 14.30 1.96
N ALA A 187 -4.22 14.00 2.64
CA ALA A 187 -4.31 13.01 3.72
C ALA A 187 -3.93 11.57 3.31
N LEU A 188 -3.59 11.34 2.04
CA LEU A 188 -2.95 10.10 1.59
C LEU A 188 -1.49 9.98 1.97
N ASP A 189 -0.77 11.09 2.13
CA ASP A 189 0.67 11.06 2.39
C ASP A 189 0.97 10.43 3.76
N THR A 190 0.07 10.55 4.73
CA THR A 190 0.17 9.85 6.02
C THR A 190 -0.03 8.33 5.92
N ASN A 191 -0.67 7.86 4.83
CA ASN A 191 -0.88 6.44 4.55
C ASN A 191 0.24 5.82 3.72
N LYS A 192 1.14 6.65 3.15
CA LYS A 192 2.39 6.22 2.54
C LYS A 192 3.36 5.80 3.65
N ARG A 193 3.17 4.60 4.19
CA ARG A 193 4.18 3.99 5.06
C ARG A 193 5.28 3.45 4.15
N PRO A 194 6.50 3.99 4.19
CA PRO A 194 7.59 3.42 3.42
C PRO A 194 7.84 2.00 3.93
N LEU A 195 7.82 1.04 3.01
CA LEU A 195 8.14 -0.37 3.28
C LEU A 195 9.53 -0.43 3.94
N LYS A 196 9.75 -1.31 4.92
CA LYS A 196 11.12 -1.57 5.44
C LYS A 196 12.10 -1.88 4.30
N ALA A 197 11.65 -2.55 3.24
CA ALA A 197 12.45 -2.81 2.04
C ALA A 197 12.65 -1.58 1.15
N LEU A 198 11.70 -0.64 1.07
CA LEU A 198 11.94 0.65 0.39
C LEU A 198 12.92 1.50 1.21
N GLN A 199 12.77 1.53 2.54
CA GLN A 199 13.75 2.14 3.43
C GLN A 199 15.11 1.46 3.29
N ALA A 200 15.17 0.12 3.21
CA ALA A 200 16.43 -0.59 2.98
C ALA A 200 17.04 -0.27 1.62
N ASN A 201 16.22 -0.10 0.57
CA ASN A 201 16.68 0.32 -0.76
C ASN A 201 17.15 1.77 -0.78
N VAL A 202 16.46 2.68 -0.07
CA VAL A 202 16.88 4.06 0.15
C VAL A 202 18.19 4.08 0.94
N SER A 203 18.28 3.34 2.05
CA SER A 203 19.50 3.18 2.84
C SER A 203 20.63 2.58 2.02
N LYS A 204 20.34 1.65 1.10
CA LYS A 204 21.31 1.06 0.15
C LYS A 204 21.78 2.06 -0.89
N ALA A 205 20.88 2.85 -1.45
CA ALA A 205 21.18 3.90 -2.42
C ALA A 205 21.95 5.08 -1.80
N LEU A 206 21.73 5.33 -0.51
CA LEU A 206 22.44 6.34 0.28
C LEU A 206 23.74 5.80 0.89
N GLN A 207 24.09 4.52 0.70
CA GLN A 207 25.41 4.03 1.12
C GLN A 207 26.50 4.76 0.31
N PRO A 208 27.64 5.08 0.95
CA PRO A 208 28.77 5.63 0.21
C PRO A 208 29.23 4.66 -0.89
N PRO A 209 29.79 5.16 -2.01
CA PRO A 209 30.34 4.32 -3.05
C PRO A 209 31.32 3.30 -2.47
N SER A 210 31.14 2.03 -2.81
CA SER A 210 32.06 0.97 -2.40
C SER A 210 33.44 1.26 -2.97
N VAL A 211 34.47 1.22 -2.12
CA VAL A 211 35.89 1.49 -2.49
C VAL A 211 36.36 0.62 -3.67
N ASN A 212 35.67 -0.49 -3.98
CA ASN A 212 36.00 -1.42 -5.05
C ASN A 212 35.36 -1.15 -6.43
N LYS A 213 34.78 0.03 -6.71
CA LYS A 213 34.28 0.37 -8.07
C LYS A 213 35.21 1.28 -8.89
N TYR A 214 36.41 1.60 -8.41
CA TYR A 214 37.42 2.35 -9.16
C TYR A 214 38.52 1.48 -9.79
N ILE A 215 38.21 0.24 -10.14
CA ILE A 215 39.06 -0.53 -11.06
C ILE A 215 38.15 -1.10 -12.16
N LYS A 216 38.44 -0.69 -13.40
CA LYS A 216 37.77 -0.98 -14.68
C LYS A 216 36.59 -0.08 -15.07
N LYS A 217 36.92 1.11 -15.56
CA LYS A 217 36.42 1.57 -16.86
C LYS A 217 37.62 1.99 -17.68
N GLU A 218 38.09 1.10 -18.56
CA GLU A 218 38.78 1.52 -19.77
C GLU A 218 37.81 2.47 -20.49
N HIS A 219 38.23 3.71 -20.64
CA HIS A 219 37.46 4.74 -21.30
C HIS A 219 37.91 4.78 -22.75
N ASP A 220 37.25 3.96 -23.56
CA ASP A 220 37.32 4.06 -25.02
C ASP A 220 36.48 5.28 -25.41
N LEU A 221 37.15 6.41 -25.62
CA LEU A 221 36.54 7.62 -26.19
C LEU A 221 37.59 8.29 -27.08
N SER A 222 37.54 7.88 -28.34
CA SER A 222 38.05 8.61 -29.50
C SER A 222 37.60 10.08 -29.47
N VAL A 223 38.55 11.00 -29.56
CA VAL A 223 38.30 12.41 -29.90
C VAL A 223 39.22 12.79 -31.07
N PRO A 224 38.76 13.61 -32.04
CA PRO A 224 39.34 13.68 -33.37
C PRO A 224 40.70 14.36 -33.43
N ASN A 225 41.46 13.89 -34.41
CA ASN A 225 42.73 14.41 -34.89
C ASN A 225 42.57 15.86 -35.37
N ASN A 226 43.36 16.79 -34.82
CA ASN A 226 43.85 17.92 -35.62
C ASN A 226 45.14 18.54 -35.05
N ASN A 227 46.10 18.67 -35.98
CA ASN A 227 47.28 19.53 -36.00
C ASN A 227 48.56 19.12 -35.25
N ARG A 228 49.45 18.45 -36.00
CA ARG A 228 50.74 18.99 -36.48
C ARG A 228 51.45 19.99 -35.54
N ASN A 229 52.56 19.60 -34.92
CA ASN A 229 53.91 19.67 -35.53
C ASN A 229 54.97 19.18 -34.54
N GLU A 230 56.03 18.66 -35.13
CA GLU A 230 57.22 18.03 -34.58
C GLU A 230 58.04 18.96 -33.68
N SER A 231 58.66 18.40 -32.64
CA SER A 231 60.06 18.67 -32.31
C SER A 231 60.59 17.63 -31.32
N GLU A 232 61.86 17.29 -31.51
CA GLU A 232 62.59 16.10 -31.08
C GLU A 232 63.04 16.10 -29.61
N ASN A 233 63.24 14.86 -29.11
CA ASN A 233 64.29 14.39 -28.19
C ASN A 233 64.64 15.20 -26.93
N LYS A 234 64.49 14.55 -25.76
CA LYS A 234 65.62 14.09 -24.91
C LYS A 234 65.13 13.27 -23.71
N GLU A 235 65.67 12.06 -23.58
CA GLU A 235 65.71 11.31 -22.32
C GLU A 235 66.35 12.18 -21.23
N ASN A 236 65.67 12.28 -20.09
CA ASN A 236 66.28 12.60 -18.81
C ASN A 236 65.53 11.80 -17.74
N ASP A 237 66.21 10.80 -17.21
CA ASP A 237 65.83 10.06 -16.01
C ASP A 237 65.83 11.02 -14.81
N ASP A 238 64.70 11.66 -14.56
CA ASP A 238 64.43 12.28 -13.27
C ASP A 238 63.08 11.74 -12.77
N ASN A 239 63.14 10.85 -11.78
CA ASN A 239 61.98 10.13 -11.25
C ASN A 239 61.16 11.04 -10.31
N THR A 240 60.81 12.22 -10.82
CA THR A 240 60.07 13.29 -10.16
C THR A 240 58.58 13.16 -10.46
N MET A 241 57.77 13.11 -9.39
CA MET A 241 56.31 13.18 -9.48
C MET A 241 55.85 14.57 -9.05
N THR A 242 55.36 15.36 -9.99
CA THR A 242 54.80 16.70 -9.73
C THR A 242 53.30 16.61 -9.52
N ILE A 243 52.79 17.19 -8.43
CA ILE A 243 51.35 17.26 -8.12
C ILE A 243 50.98 18.73 -7.98
N ASN A 244 50.04 19.21 -8.79
CA ASN A 244 49.47 20.55 -8.63
C ASN A 244 48.44 20.53 -7.49
N VAL A 245 48.75 21.26 -6.42
CA VAL A 245 47.92 21.33 -5.22
C VAL A 245 47.10 22.64 -5.25
N PRO A 246 45.77 22.60 -5.05
CA PRO A 246 44.96 23.82 -4.97
C PRO A 246 45.35 24.71 -3.76
N ASN A 247 45.21 26.03 -3.91
CA ASN A 247 45.60 27.03 -2.89
C ASN A 247 44.92 26.89 -1.51
N CYS A 248 43.93 26.01 -1.37
CA CYS A 248 43.22 25.74 -0.12
C CYS A 248 43.83 24.59 0.72
N ILE A 249 44.91 23.96 0.24
CA ILE A 249 45.59 22.88 0.95
C ILE A 249 46.93 23.37 1.50
N ASN A 250 47.02 23.44 2.83
CA ASN A 250 48.22 23.94 3.53
C ASN A 250 49.14 22.79 3.98
N LYS A 251 48.75 21.54 3.73
CA LYS A 251 49.48 20.35 4.21
C LYS A 251 49.32 19.17 3.27
N VAL A 252 50.46 18.64 2.83
CA VAL A 252 50.55 17.44 2.01
C VAL A 252 51.26 16.34 2.80
N VAL A 253 50.68 15.15 2.79
CA VAL A 253 51.25 13.98 3.45
C VAL A 253 51.55 12.92 2.40
N ILE A 254 52.81 12.55 2.28
CA ILE A 254 53.30 11.52 1.36
C ILE A 254 53.65 10.28 2.18
N ILE A 255 53.12 9.12 1.80
CA ILE A 255 53.47 7.84 2.43
C ILE A 255 54.23 6.99 1.41
N LYS A 256 55.50 6.70 1.70
CA LYS A 256 56.35 5.84 0.85
C LYS A 256 56.97 4.75 1.70
N ASN A 257 56.80 3.49 1.30
CA ASN A 257 57.29 2.30 2.01
C ASN A 257 56.95 2.28 3.51
N GLY A 258 55.72 2.70 3.85
CA GLY A 258 55.24 2.78 5.24
C GLY A 258 55.77 3.95 6.06
N LYS A 259 56.66 4.80 5.50
CA LYS A 259 57.14 6.02 6.14
C LYS A 259 56.30 7.22 5.71
N ARG A 260 55.96 8.06 6.68
CA ARG A 260 55.12 9.26 6.50
C ARG A 260 56.00 10.51 6.44
N TYR A 261 55.84 11.28 5.38
CA TYR A 261 56.51 12.56 5.14
C TYR A 261 55.44 13.65 5.08
N CYS A 262 55.59 14.71 5.87
CA CYS A 262 54.66 15.84 5.89
C CYS A 262 55.37 17.06 5.32
N LEU A 263 54.77 17.66 4.28
CA LEU A 263 55.14 18.98 3.78
C LEU A 263 54.03 19.96 4.14
N GLU A 264 54.40 21.11 4.68
CA GLU A 264 53.51 22.27 4.81
C GLU A 264 53.87 23.22 3.67
N ILE A 265 52.85 23.65 2.91
CA ILE A 265 52.97 24.41 1.66
C ILE A 265 52.26 25.75 1.85
#